data_AF-A0AAW0EFG4-F1
#
_entry.id   AF-A0AAW0EFG4-F1
#
_cell.length_a   1.000
_cell.length_b   1.000
_cell.length_c   1.000
_cell.angle_alpha   90.00
_cell.angle_beta   90.00
_cell.angle_gamma   90.00
#
_symmetry.space_group_name_H-M   'P 1'
#
loop_
_entity.id
_entity.type
_entity.pdbx_description
1 polymer ?
#
loop_
_entity_poly.entity_id
_entity_poly.type
_entity_poly.pdbx_seq_one_letter_code
_entity_poly.pdbx_strand_id
1 'polypeptide(L)'
;MPVNTVAYEILFEFTNDTQDVVHLTGPSGRSAPLERGQDIALVLTAGETYQYTLRQLSQPRKAQLSVRAWNDIHCRASSVFAGTCGSAAWPGSGVTVTGRS
;
A
#
# COMPACT_ATOMS: atom_id res chain seq x y z
N MET A 1 -32.92 1.02 -17.15
CA MET A 1 -32.51 0.68 -15.77
C MET A 1 -31.52 1.73 -15.30
N PRO A 2 -31.67 2.33 -14.11
CA PRO A 2 -30.62 3.16 -13.54
C PRO A 2 -29.46 2.26 -13.13
N VAL A 3 -28.24 2.60 -13.54
CA VAL A 3 -27.03 1.87 -13.13
C VAL A 3 -26.69 2.36 -11.71
N ASN A 4 -26.66 1.45 -10.75
CA ASN A 4 -26.30 1.79 -9.38
C ASN A 4 -24.77 1.83 -9.30
N THR A 5 -24.18 3.02 -9.38
CA THR A 5 -22.72 3.23 -9.26
C THR A 5 -22.30 3.24 -7.80
N VAL A 6 -22.65 2.20 -7.03
CA VAL A 6 -22.18 2.10 -5.65
C VAL A 6 -20.67 1.91 -5.70
N ALA A 7 -19.96 2.79 -5.01
CA ALA A 7 -18.52 2.67 -4.82
C ALA A 7 -18.25 1.36 -4.06
N TYR A 8 -17.47 0.45 -4.66
CA TYR A 8 -17.08 -0.79 -4.00
C TYR A 8 -15.91 -0.52 -3.06
N GLU A 9 -15.93 -1.13 -1.88
CA GLU A 9 -14.81 -1.09 -0.93
C GLU A 9 -13.88 -2.28 -1.18
N ILE A 10 -12.58 -2.04 -1.09
CA ILE A 10 -11.52 -3.05 -1.18
C ILE A 10 -10.60 -2.96 0.03
N LEU A 11 -9.95 -4.06 0.34
CA LEU A 11 -8.99 -4.13 1.43
C LEU A 11 -7.55 -4.05 0.91
N PHE A 12 -6.81 -3.06 1.39
CA PHE A 12 -5.37 -3.00 1.24
C PHE A 12 -4.69 -3.43 2.54
N GLU A 13 -4.17 -4.64 2.53
CA GLU A 13 -3.43 -5.21 3.64
C GLU A 13 -1.93 -5.00 3.43
N PHE A 14 -1.29 -4.36 4.40
CA PHE A 14 0.14 -4.12 4.40
C PHE A 14 0.78 -4.81 5.61
N THR A 15 1.73 -5.71 5.36
CA THR A 15 2.46 -6.43 6.40
C THR A 15 3.91 -5.96 6.46
N ASN A 16 4.39 -5.59 7.65
CA ASN A 16 5.80 -5.37 7.88
C ASN A 16 6.51 -6.70 8.17
N ASP A 17 7.04 -7.32 7.13
CA ASP A 17 7.87 -8.53 7.22
C ASP A 17 9.38 -8.22 7.39
N THR A 18 9.76 -6.95 7.51
CA THR A 18 11.15 -6.56 7.70
C THR A 18 11.55 -6.63 9.18
N GLN A 19 12.87 -6.65 9.44
CA GLN A 19 13.39 -6.64 10.81
C GLN A 19 13.29 -5.26 11.47
N ASP A 20 13.09 -4.20 10.68
CA ASP A 20 13.03 -2.83 11.15
C ASP A 20 11.57 -2.36 11.35
N VAL A 21 11.39 -1.37 12.22
CA VAL A 21 10.11 -0.64 12.33
C VAL A 21 9.90 0.20 11.08
N VAL A 22 8.70 0.10 10.50
CA VAL A 22 8.33 0.80 9.28
C VAL A 22 7.18 1.75 9.58
N HIS A 23 7.32 3.01 9.17
CA HIS A 23 6.23 3.98 9.23
C HIS A 23 5.51 4.03 7.89
N LEU A 24 4.21 3.70 7.91
CA LEU A 24 3.31 3.90 6.78
C LEU A 24 2.56 5.22 6.97
N THR A 25 2.88 6.22 6.15
CA THR A 25 2.19 7.51 6.12
C THR A 25 1.14 7.50 5.03
N GLY A 26 -0.12 7.66 5.41
CA GLY A 26 -1.24 7.78 4.47
C GLY A 26 -1.42 9.18 3.87
N PRO A 27 -2.40 9.34 2.97
CA PRO A 27 -2.66 10.61 2.28
C PRO A 27 -3.11 11.73 3.23
N SER A 28 -3.66 11.38 4.39
CA SER A 28 -4.02 12.36 5.44
C SER A 28 -2.82 12.86 6.25
N GLY A 29 -1.59 12.45 5.92
CA GLY A 29 -0.37 12.74 6.68
C GLY A 29 -0.22 11.94 7.99
N ARG A 30 -1.18 11.07 8.32
CA ARG A 30 -1.10 10.20 9.50
C ARG A 30 -0.09 9.08 9.24
N SER A 31 0.89 8.94 10.12
CA SER A 31 1.84 7.83 10.10
C SER A 31 1.45 6.76 11.12
N ALA A 32 1.30 5.53 10.66
CA ALA A 32 1.17 4.36 11.52
C ALA A 32 2.54 3.65 11.61
N PRO A 33 3.14 3.53 12.80
CA PRO A 33 4.28 2.66 12.99
C PRO A 33 3.81 1.20 12.94
N LEU A 34 4.54 0.39 12.19
CA LEU A 34 4.35 -1.05 12.08
C LEU A 34 5.59 -1.74 12.63
N GLU A 35 5.42 -2.49 13.70
CA GLU A 35 6.47 -3.33 14.25
C GLU A 35 6.70 -4.58 13.37
N ARG A 36 7.76 -5.33 13.68
CA ARG A 36 8.10 -6.55 12.96
C ARG A 36 6.96 -7.56 13.08
N GLY A 37 6.46 -8.03 11.93
CA GLY A 37 5.39 -9.01 11.83
C GLY A 37 3.99 -8.41 11.98
N GLN A 38 3.86 -7.10 12.17
CA GLN A 38 2.58 -6.44 12.27
C GLN A 38 1.98 -6.18 10.88
N ASP A 39 0.68 -6.38 10.76
CA ASP A 39 -0.11 -6.00 9.61
C ASP A 39 -1.06 -4.83 9.92
N ILE A 40 -1.42 -4.11 8.86
CA ILE A 40 -2.48 -3.11 8.88
C ILE A 40 -3.36 -3.33 7.66
N ALA A 41 -4.67 -3.31 7.88
CA ALA A 41 -5.67 -3.35 6.84
C ALA A 41 -6.30 -1.97 6.68
N LEU A 42 -6.31 -1.46 5.45
CA LEU A 42 -6.90 -0.18 5.09
C LEU A 42 -8.03 -0.43 4.11
N VAL A 43 -9.20 0.13 4.40
CA VAL A 43 -10.35 0.07 3.50
C VAL A 43 -10.22 1.22 2.50
N LEU A 44 -10.18 0.88 1.22
CA LEU A 44 -10.05 1.83 0.10
C LEU A 44 -11.28 1.72 -0.80
N THR A 45 -11.57 2.80 -1.52
CA THR A 45 -12.56 2.76 -2.58
C THR A 45 -11.94 2.16 -3.85
N ALA A 46 -12.62 1.18 -4.44
CA ALA A 46 -12.22 0.54 -5.69
C ALA A 46 -12.08 1.57 -6.82
N GLY A 47 -10.98 1.49 -7.56
CA GLY A 47 -10.69 2.34 -8.72
C GLY A 47 -10.07 3.71 -8.38
N GLU A 48 -10.16 4.15 -7.13
CA GLU A 48 -9.51 5.36 -6.62
C GLU A 48 -8.01 5.15 -6.39
N THR A 49 -7.25 6.24 -6.44
CA THR A 49 -5.79 6.19 -6.25
C THR A 49 -5.41 6.76 -4.89
N TYR A 50 -4.74 5.95 -4.07
CA TYR A 50 -4.27 6.32 -2.75
C TYR A 50 -2.75 6.35 -2.70
N GLN A 51 -2.19 7.44 -2.20
CA GLN A 51 -0.75 7.61 -2.04
C GLN A 51 -0.32 7.35 -0.61
N TYR A 52 0.64 6.46 -0.45
CA TYR A 52 1.28 6.16 0.83
C TYR A 52 2.78 6.35 0.74
N THR A 53 3.40 6.69 1.86
CA THR A 53 4.85 6.73 1.99
C THR A 53 5.29 5.75 3.05
N LEU A 54 6.23 4.88 2.71
CA LEU A 54 6.89 3.96 3.61
C LEU A 54 8.28 4.50 3.96
N ARG A 55 8.60 4.50 5.25
CA ARG A 55 9.91 4.88 5.76
C ARG A 55 10.39 3.85 6.76
N GLN A 56 11.61 3.35 6.59
CA GLN A 56 12.27 2.59 7.65
C GLN A 56 12.81 3.54 8.71
N LEU A 57 12.68 3.15 9.98
CA LEU A 57 13.18 3.96 11.10
C LEU A 57 14.70 3.86 11.23
N SER A 58 15.25 2.66 11.05
CA SER A 58 16.68 2.36 11.25
C SER A 58 17.57 2.74 10.07
N GLN A 59 16.99 2.85 8.86
CA GLN A 59 17.72 3.14 7.63
C GLN A 59 17.04 4.28 6.87
N PRO A 60 17.78 5.15 6.16
CA PRO A 60 17.21 6.27 5.42
C PRO A 60 16.44 5.84 4.16
N ARG A 61 15.95 4.60 4.08
CA ARG A 61 15.20 4.08 2.94
C ARG A 61 13.77 4.57 2.98
N LYS A 62 13.36 5.21 1.88
CA LYS A 62 11.97 5.63 1.67
C LYS A 62 11.43 5.05 0.38
N ALA A 63 10.18 4.64 0.40
CA ALA A 63 9.43 4.19 -0.76
C ALA A 63 8.09 4.93 -0.81
N GLN A 64 7.66 5.38 -1.98
CA GLN A 64 6.29 5.84 -2.17
C GLN A 64 5.47 4.75 -2.86
N LEU A 65 4.26 4.57 -2.37
CA LEU A 65 3.28 3.66 -2.93
C LEU A 65 2.13 4.46 -3.52
N SER A 66 1.79 4.14 -4.76
CA SER A 66 0.53 4.55 -5.37
C SER A 66 -0.32 3.30 -5.52
N VAL A 67 -1.38 3.21 -4.73
CA VAL A 67 -2.28 2.06 -4.66
C VAL A 67 -3.54 2.39 -5.46
N ARG A 68 -3.79 1.63 -6.52
CA ARG A 68 -5.05 1.67 -7.27
C ARG A 68 -5.45 0.25 -7.64
N ALA A 69 -6.59 -0.20 -7.14
CA ALA A 69 -7.09 -1.52 -7.47
C ALA A 69 -8.62 -1.57 -7.45
N TRP A 70 -9.14 -2.65 -8.02
CA TRP A 70 -10.55 -3.00 -8.01
C TRP A 70 -10.86 -4.19 -7.10
N ASN A 71 -9.80 -4.80 -6.55
CA ASN A 71 -9.85 -6.01 -5.73
C ASN A 71 -8.94 -5.81 -4.51
N ASP A 72 -9.07 -6.70 -3.54
CA ASP A 72 -8.19 -6.72 -2.37
C ASP A 72 -6.72 -6.92 -2.76
N ILE A 73 -5.83 -6.21 -2.07
CA ILE A 73 -4.39 -6.26 -2.29
C ILE A 73 -3.70 -6.63 -0.98
N HIS A 74 -2.80 -7.62 -1.06
CA HIS A 74 -1.84 -7.90 -0.01
C HIS A 74 -0.45 -7.43 -0.42
N CYS A 75 0.20 -6.63 0.42
CA CYS A 75 1.53 -6.10 0.17
C CYS A 75 2.45 -6.28 1.37
N ARG A 76 3.71 -6.64 1.10
CA ARG A 76 4.75 -6.82 2.12
C ARG A 76 5.80 -5.72 2.03
N ALA A 77 6.27 -5.24 3.17
CA ALA A 77 7.30 -4.21 3.24
C ALA A 77 8.55 -4.57 2.43
N SER A 78 9.07 -5.80 2.57
CA SER A 78 10.22 -6.30 1.80
C SER A 78 10.00 -6.21 0.28
N SER A 79 8.78 -6.53 -0.15
CA SER A 79 8.38 -6.52 -1.56
C SER A 79 8.24 -5.09 -2.09
N VAL A 80 7.84 -4.14 -1.25
CA VAL A 80 7.83 -2.72 -1.61
C VAL A 80 9.26 -2.20 -1.79
N PHE A 81 10.15 -2.49 -0.85
CA PHE A 81 11.55 -2.04 -0.95
C PHE A 81 12.30 -2.73 -2.11
N ALA A 82 11.93 -3.96 -2.46
CA ALA A 82 12.40 -4.64 -3.68
C ALA A 82 11.71 -4.12 -4.96
N GLY A 83 10.56 -3.44 -4.82
CA GLY A 83 9.65 -3.00 -5.88
C GLY A 83 8.96 -4.13 -6.64
N THR A 84 8.77 -5.26 -5.97
CA THR A 84 7.98 -6.40 -6.46
C THR A 84 6.54 -6.36 -5.95
N CYS A 85 6.22 -5.52 -4.96
CA CYS A 85 4.85 -5.29 -4.53
C CYS A 85 4.08 -4.56 -5.63
N GLY A 86 3.07 -5.23 -6.19
CA GLY A 86 2.22 -4.68 -7.26
C GLY A 86 2.28 -5.39 -8.61
N SER A 87 3.01 -6.51 -8.73
CA SER A 87 2.91 -7.39 -9.90
C SER A 87 1.71 -8.33 -9.76
N ALA A 88 0.49 -7.85 -10.05
CA ALA A 88 -0.69 -8.72 -10.11
C ALA A 88 -1.48 -8.49 -11.40
N ALA A 89 -1.11 -9.29 -12.42
CA ALA A 89 -1.91 -9.98 -13.45
C ALA A 89 -2.97 -9.25 -14.31
N TRP A 90 -3.44 -8.03 -13.98
CA TRP A 90 -4.55 -7.38 -14.68
C TRP A 90 -4.15 -5.97 -15.17
N PRO A 91 -4.38 -5.62 -16.44
CA PRO A 91 -4.07 -4.28 -16.94
C PRO A 91 -4.95 -3.25 -16.21
N GLY A 92 -4.33 -2.46 -15.32
CA GLY A 92 -4.97 -1.34 -14.62
C GLY A 92 -5.21 -1.51 -13.11
N SER A 93 -4.91 -2.67 -12.52
CA SER A 93 -4.83 -2.85 -11.05
C SER A 93 -3.38 -3.03 -10.65
N GLY A 94 -2.91 -2.26 -9.68
CA GLY A 94 -1.52 -2.38 -9.23
C GLY A 94 -1.14 -1.42 -8.12
N VAL A 95 -0.12 -1.83 -7.38
CA VAL A 95 0.62 -0.97 -6.47
C VAL A 95 1.86 -0.50 -7.23
N THR A 96 1.95 0.78 -7.55
CA THR A 96 3.13 1.34 -8.21
C THR A 96 4.06 1.92 -7.16
N VAL A 97 5.31 1.46 -7.12
CA VAL A 97 6.33 2.00 -6.23
C VAL A 97 7.05 3.15 -6.94
N THR A 98 6.68 4.40 -6.66
CA THR A 98 7.22 5.59 -7.33
C THR A 98 8.25 6.32 -6.47
N GLY A 99 9.48 5.80 -6.44
CA GLY A 99 10.61 6.50 -5.84
C GLY A 99 11.28 5.71 -4.73
N ARG A 100 12.60 5.55 -4.87
CA ARG A 100 13.50 4.98 -3.88
C ARG A 100 14.57 6.04 -3.64
N SER A 101 14.69 6.52 -2.40
CA SER A 101 15.74 7.44 -1.97
C SER A 101 16.48 6.86 -0.79
#